data_AF-A0A1M5XE68-F1
#
_entry.id   AF-A0A1M5XE68-F1
#
_cell.length_a   1.000
_cell.length_b   1.000
_cell.length_c   1.000
_cell.angle_alpha   90.00
_cell.angle_beta   90.00
_cell.angle_gamma   90.00
#
_symmetry.space_group_name_H-M   'P 1'
#
loop_
_entity.id
_entity.type
_entity.pdbx_description
1 polymer ?
#
loop_
_entity_poly.entity_id
_entity_poly.type
_entity_poly.pdbx_seq_one_letter_code
_entity_poly.pdbx_strand_id
1 'polypeptide(L)'
;MIVVKNELIIDESGLFFYESQLFTGVMIELKDGFINCCKECERGVLTRDFTLPFPIYKTGCIYIDDSLLDGDDEPYLYQGSLYEGISFYFENGICLEIRQFENGEESSKAQYTKYGQLYNLEHILSDESLIQEYRWDENDNKLTDISIYAPGKFQFSTHLDNGEYLSLLVLRGDYFKNVKSVNDHILVNQFKDAADFEHVISGEYLRISGLDVDDDLLNTLIMNDGLKSVCQLQIYDTKISSTGLNKLNKLKNLKELYVESDVLVREELIGFKSAHPECYIRFNDEEIVI
;
A
#
# COMPACT_ATOMS: atom_id res chain seq x y z
N MET A 1 1.78 -9.63 14.72
CA MET A 1 1.67 -11.00 15.24
C MET A 1 2.89 -11.78 14.80
N ILE A 2 3.76 -12.20 15.70
CA ILE A 2 4.96 -12.96 15.33
C ILE A 2 4.56 -14.36 14.84
N VAL A 3 5.22 -14.84 13.80
CA VAL A 3 5.02 -16.16 13.22
C VAL A 3 6.31 -16.96 13.44
N VAL A 4 6.23 -18.08 14.15
CA VAL A 4 7.42 -18.84 14.56
C VAL A 4 7.27 -20.34 14.31
N LYS A 5 8.40 -21.01 14.09
CA LYS A 5 8.47 -22.47 14.10
C LYS A 5 8.11 -22.99 15.50
N ASN A 6 7.35 -24.08 15.56
CA ASN A 6 6.93 -24.73 16.80
C ASN A 6 8.13 -25.16 17.68
N GLU A 7 9.31 -25.38 17.09
CA GLU A 7 10.53 -25.70 17.83
C GLU A 7 11.00 -24.60 18.79
N LEU A 8 10.58 -23.35 18.57
CA LEU A 8 10.86 -22.22 19.46
C LEU A 8 9.85 -22.10 20.61
N ILE A 9 8.80 -22.91 20.60
CA ILE A 9 7.71 -22.86 21.57
C ILE A 9 7.87 -23.98 22.60
N ILE A 10 7.70 -23.63 23.87
CA ILE A 10 7.66 -24.58 24.99
C ILE A 10 6.19 -24.84 25.34
N ASP A 11 5.78 -26.10 25.34
CA ASP A 11 4.47 -26.53 25.87
C ASP A 11 4.61 -26.94 27.34
N GLU A 12 3.97 -26.19 28.23
CA GLU A 12 3.83 -26.55 29.63
C GLU A 12 2.35 -26.78 29.97
N SER A 13 1.94 -28.05 30.01
CA SER A 13 0.58 -28.45 30.39
C SER A 13 -0.52 -27.86 29.49
N GLY A 14 -0.25 -27.73 28.19
CA GLY A 14 -1.18 -27.17 27.21
C GLY A 14 -1.15 -25.65 27.11
N LEU A 15 -0.20 -24.99 27.77
CA LEU A 15 0.10 -23.57 27.61
C LEU A 15 1.41 -23.41 26.83
N PHE A 16 1.37 -22.56 25.81
CA PHE A 16 2.50 -22.30 24.92
C PHE A 16 3.28 -21.06 25.33
N PHE A 17 4.60 -21.18 25.41
CA PHE A 17 5.51 -20.12 25.83
C PHE A 17 6.60 -19.85 24.77
N TYR A 18 6.95 -18.59 24.60
CA TYR A 18 8.08 -18.11 23.78
C TYR A 18 8.90 -17.16 24.64
N GLU A 19 10.23 -17.35 24.71
CA GLU A 19 11.14 -16.55 25.55
C GLU A 19 10.64 -16.37 27.00
N SER A 20 10.14 -17.47 27.60
CA SER A 20 9.59 -17.51 28.97
C SER A 20 8.33 -16.67 29.22
N GLN A 21 7.65 -16.21 28.17
CA GLN A 21 6.36 -15.51 28.26
C GLN A 21 5.25 -16.31 27.56
N LEU A 22 4.01 -16.14 28.01
CA LEU A 22 2.85 -16.72 27.33
C LEU A 22 2.82 -16.22 25.88
N PHE A 23 2.80 -17.16 24.94
CA PHE A 23 2.93 -16.84 23.53
C PHE A 23 1.63 -16.24 22.97
N THR A 24 1.78 -15.15 22.21
CA THR A 24 0.72 -14.60 21.36
C THR A 24 1.29 -14.41 19.97
N GLY A 25 0.83 -15.19 19.00
CA GLY A 25 1.47 -15.32 17.70
C GLY A 25 0.88 -16.44 16.85
N VAL A 26 1.62 -16.84 15.81
CA VAL A 26 1.33 -18.01 14.99
C VAL A 26 2.41 -19.05 15.22
N MET A 27 1.98 -20.27 15.48
CA MET A 27 2.85 -21.43 15.57
C MET A 27 2.78 -22.21 14.26
N ILE A 28 3.94 -22.53 13.69
CA ILE A 28 4.08 -23.32 12.48
C ILE A 28 4.72 -24.66 12.82
N GLU A 29 4.01 -25.74 12.53
CA GLU A 29 4.56 -27.10 12.61
C GLU A 29 5.15 -27.50 11.26
N LEU A 30 6.44 -27.84 11.26
CA LEU A 30 7.13 -28.35 10.08
C LEU A 30 7.41 -29.85 10.20
N LYS A 31 7.32 -30.55 9.08
CA LYS A 31 7.74 -31.94 8.93
C LYS A 31 8.47 -32.10 7.60
N ASP A 32 9.75 -32.45 7.67
CA ASP A 32 10.62 -32.63 6.49
C ASP A 32 10.60 -31.41 5.54
N GLY A 33 10.54 -30.20 6.12
CA GLY A 33 10.45 -28.92 5.40
C GLY A 33 9.07 -28.59 4.85
N PHE A 34 8.06 -29.45 5.01
CA PHE A 34 6.66 -29.12 4.69
C PHE A 34 5.95 -28.54 5.90
N ILE A 35 5.09 -27.55 5.65
CA ILE A 35 4.24 -26.96 6.67
C ILE A 35 3.03 -27.87 6.88
N ASN A 36 2.96 -28.53 8.04
CA ASN A 36 1.88 -29.45 8.39
C ASN A 36 0.68 -28.72 8.99
N CYS A 37 0.93 -27.64 9.75
CA CYS A 37 -0.08 -26.93 10.50
C CYS A 37 0.36 -25.48 10.80
N CYS A 38 -0.55 -24.52 10.67
CA CYS A 38 -0.36 -23.13 11.11
C CYS A 38 -1.52 -22.73 12.02
N LYS A 39 -1.25 -22.49 13.31
CA LYS A 39 -2.26 -22.13 14.30
C LYS A 39 -1.97 -20.80 14.96
N GLU A 40 -3.00 -19.99 15.14
CA GLU A 40 -2.93 -18.82 16.01
C GLU A 40 -2.96 -19.26 17.47
N CYS A 41 -2.19 -18.55 18.29
CA CYS A 41 -2.08 -18.73 19.72
C CYS A 41 -2.30 -17.38 20.40
N GLU A 42 -3.18 -17.33 21.40
CA GLU A 42 -3.42 -16.14 22.21
C GLU A 42 -3.17 -16.47 23.67
N ARG A 43 -2.22 -15.77 24.29
CA ARG A 43 -1.84 -15.96 25.70
C ARG A 43 -1.58 -17.42 26.05
N GLY A 44 -0.87 -18.12 25.16
CA GLY A 44 -0.47 -19.51 25.31
C GLY A 44 -1.54 -20.53 24.98
N VAL A 45 -2.69 -20.14 24.41
CA VAL A 45 -3.77 -21.07 24.03
C VAL A 45 -3.99 -21.03 22.52
N LEU A 46 -3.99 -22.19 21.86
CA LEU A 46 -4.34 -22.28 20.43
C LEU A 46 -5.81 -21.88 20.21
N THR A 47 -6.04 -21.00 19.25
CA THR A 47 -7.37 -20.43 19.00
C THR A 47 -7.97 -20.92 17.70
N ARG A 48 -7.30 -20.70 16.56
CA ARG A 48 -7.83 -21.02 15.22
C ARG A 48 -6.72 -21.32 14.22
N ASP A 49 -7.10 -21.74 13.03
CA ASP A 49 -6.20 -21.80 11.88
C ASP A 49 -5.74 -20.40 11.48
N PHE A 50 -4.45 -20.28 11.17
CA PHE A 50 -3.88 -19.05 10.65
C PHE A 50 -4.45 -18.74 9.28
N THR A 51 -4.95 -17.52 9.10
CA THR A 51 -5.37 -17.00 7.80
C THR A 51 -4.22 -16.22 7.17
N LEU A 52 -3.88 -16.57 5.94
CA LEU A 52 -2.88 -15.85 5.16
C LEU A 52 -3.33 -14.40 4.91
N PRO A 53 -2.38 -13.46 4.79
CA PRO A 53 -2.69 -12.04 4.56
C PRO A 53 -3.19 -11.74 3.14
N PHE A 54 -3.19 -12.72 2.25
CA PHE A 54 -3.68 -12.65 0.87
C PHE A 54 -4.51 -13.89 0.54
N PRO A 55 -5.42 -13.82 -0.45
CA PRO A 55 -6.24 -14.94 -0.87
C PRO A 55 -5.40 -16.01 -1.60
N ILE A 56 -5.78 -17.27 -1.38
CA ILE A 56 -5.12 -18.40 -2.04
C ILE A 56 -5.73 -18.57 -3.44
N TYR A 57 -4.89 -18.56 -4.47
CA TYR A 57 -5.37 -18.66 -5.86
C TYR A 57 -5.97 -20.03 -6.21
N LYS A 58 -5.55 -21.11 -5.54
CA LYS A 58 -5.95 -22.49 -5.83
C LYS A 58 -6.02 -23.35 -4.58
N THR A 59 -6.99 -24.26 -4.51
CA THR A 59 -7.08 -25.22 -3.40
C THR A 59 -6.03 -26.32 -3.53
N GLY A 60 -5.54 -26.83 -2.39
CA GLY A 60 -4.55 -27.91 -2.36
C GLY A 60 -3.12 -27.47 -2.67
N CYS A 61 -2.81 -26.17 -2.56
CA CYS A 61 -1.44 -25.68 -2.57
C CYS A 61 -0.57 -26.43 -1.56
N ILE A 62 0.69 -26.66 -1.93
CA ILE A 62 1.71 -27.22 -1.03
C ILE A 62 2.33 -26.06 -0.26
N TYR A 63 2.53 -26.24 1.04
CA TYR A 63 3.12 -25.25 1.91
C TYR A 63 4.50 -25.75 2.34
N ILE A 64 5.56 -24.99 2.10
CA ILE A 64 6.95 -25.40 2.38
C ILE A 64 7.72 -24.34 3.16
N ASP A 65 8.78 -24.77 3.83
CA ASP A 65 9.90 -23.91 4.18
C ASP A 65 10.60 -23.48 2.89
N ASP A 66 10.86 -22.18 2.77
CA ASP A 66 11.48 -21.57 1.59
C ASP A 66 12.82 -22.20 1.21
N SER A 67 13.55 -22.75 2.20
CA SER A 67 14.81 -23.47 1.99
C SER A 67 14.69 -24.74 1.13
N LEU A 68 13.47 -25.19 0.80
CA LEU A 68 13.23 -26.30 -0.11
C LEU A 68 13.15 -25.89 -1.59
N LEU A 69 13.08 -24.59 -1.92
CA LEU A 69 13.07 -24.12 -3.30
C LEU A 69 14.44 -24.35 -3.96
N ASP A 70 14.43 -24.71 -5.25
CA ASP A 70 15.66 -24.79 -6.04
C ASP A 70 15.97 -23.42 -6.65
N GLY A 71 17.06 -22.80 -6.20
CA GLY A 71 17.54 -21.52 -6.71
C GLY A 71 17.02 -20.30 -5.94
N ASP A 72 17.63 -19.16 -6.23
CA ASP A 72 17.36 -17.89 -5.53
C ASP A 72 16.62 -16.87 -6.41
N ASP A 73 16.30 -17.24 -7.66
CA ASP A 73 15.73 -16.35 -8.69
C ASP A 73 14.56 -17.02 -9.42
N GLU A 74 13.67 -16.20 -9.98
CA GLU A 74 12.57 -16.67 -10.82
C GLU A 74 13.06 -17.29 -12.15
N PRO A 75 12.40 -18.35 -12.63
CA PRO A 75 11.27 -19.03 -12.00
C PRO A 75 11.71 -19.95 -10.85
N TYR A 76 10.97 -19.90 -9.75
CA TYR A 76 11.21 -20.75 -8.59
C TYR A 76 10.79 -22.19 -8.88
N LEU A 77 11.67 -23.13 -8.56
CA LEU A 77 11.44 -24.56 -8.75
C LEU A 77 11.36 -25.29 -7.41
N TYR A 78 10.71 -26.44 -7.41
CA TYR A 78 10.77 -27.41 -6.32
C TYR A 78 10.96 -28.80 -6.93
N GLN A 79 12.07 -29.46 -6.57
CA GLN A 79 12.47 -30.75 -7.15
C GLN A 79 12.56 -30.72 -8.68
N GLY A 80 13.07 -29.61 -9.23
CA GLY A 80 13.29 -29.38 -10.66
C GLY A 80 12.03 -29.08 -11.47
N SER A 81 10.88 -28.86 -10.83
CA SER A 81 9.61 -28.47 -11.48
C SER A 81 9.17 -27.09 -11.02
N LEU A 82 8.45 -26.34 -11.87
CA LEU A 82 7.90 -25.03 -11.50
C LEU A 82 7.08 -25.14 -10.20
N TYR A 83 7.39 -24.29 -9.24
CA TYR A 83 6.74 -24.36 -7.94
C TYR A 83 5.33 -23.73 -8.00
N GLU A 84 4.35 -24.48 -7.50
CA GLU A 84 2.97 -24.03 -7.29
C GLU A 84 2.63 -24.23 -5.81
N GLY A 85 2.52 -23.14 -5.05
CA GLY A 85 2.27 -23.27 -3.61
C GLY A 85 2.59 -22.03 -2.81
N ILE A 86 2.88 -22.24 -1.54
CA ILE A 86 3.17 -21.19 -0.56
C ILE A 86 4.46 -21.53 0.17
N SER A 87 5.43 -20.61 0.14
CA SER A 87 6.66 -20.76 0.93
C SER A 87 6.66 -19.83 2.15
N PHE A 88 7.38 -20.26 3.18
CA PHE A 88 7.63 -19.50 4.40
C PHE A 88 9.14 -19.36 4.58
N TYR A 89 9.65 -18.13 4.52
CA TYR A 89 11.05 -17.84 4.75
C TYR A 89 11.27 -17.53 6.23
N PHE A 90 12.20 -18.26 6.85
CA PHE A 90 12.50 -18.14 8.27
C PHE A 90 13.94 -17.69 8.52
N GLU A 91 14.11 -16.78 9.48
CA GLU A 91 15.40 -16.45 10.06
C GLU A 91 15.36 -16.76 11.56
N ASN A 92 16.29 -17.61 12.03
CA ASN A 92 16.34 -18.06 13.43
C ASN A 92 15.00 -18.61 13.96
N GLY A 93 14.22 -19.26 13.07
CA GLY A 93 12.90 -19.84 13.37
C GLY A 93 11.75 -18.82 13.44
N ILE A 94 11.99 -17.55 13.17
CA ILE A 94 10.96 -16.51 13.00
C ILE A 94 10.68 -16.36 11.49
N CYS A 95 9.41 -16.46 11.10
CA CYS A 95 9.01 -16.25 9.71
C CYS A 95 9.02 -14.75 9.41
N LEU A 96 9.83 -14.36 8.42
CA LEU A 96 9.93 -12.97 7.97
C LEU A 96 9.19 -12.74 6.67
N GLU A 97 8.89 -13.79 5.91
CA GLU A 97 8.19 -13.66 4.64
C GLU A 97 7.33 -14.87 4.32
N ILE A 98 6.15 -14.62 3.77
CA ILE A 98 5.24 -15.64 3.24
C ILE A 98 4.98 -15.30 1.79
N ARG A 99 5.28 -16.23 0.88
CA ARG A 99 5.14 -16.04 -0.57
C ARG A 99 4.19 -17.05 -1.17
N GLN A 100 3.48 -16.65 -2.21
CA GLN A 100 2.62 -17.52 -3.02
C GLN A 100 3.10 -17.54 -4.47
N PHE A 101 3.19 -18.74 -5.05
CA PHE A 101 3.71 -18.94 -6.38
C PHE A 101 2.68 -19.59 -7.32
N GLU A 102 2.60 -19.05 -8.52
CA GLU A 102 1.84 -19.58 -9.65
C GLU A 102 2.83 -19.82 -10.80
N ASN A 103 2.96 -21.08 -11.25
CA ASN A 103 3.91 -21.46 -12.31
C ASN A 103 5.37 -21.02 -12.05
N GLY A 104 5.82 -21.03 -10.80
CA GLY A 104 7.17 -20.59 -10.41
C GLY A 104 7.37 -19.07 -10.36
N GLU A 105 6.34 -18.26 -10.61
CA GLU A 105 6.37 -16.80 -10.47
C GLU A 105 5.69 -16.37 -9.16
N GLU A 106 6.22 -15.36 -8.49
CA GLU A 106 5.62 -14.82 -7.28
C GLU A 106 4.31 -14.08 -7.62
N SER A 107 3.19 -14.56 -7.06
CA SER A 107 1.87 -13.96 -7.21
C SER A 107 1.46 -13.16 -5.98
N SER A 108 2.05 -13.42 -4.81
CA SER A 108 1.76 -12.68 -3.58
C SER A 108 2.93 -12.80 -2.60
N LYS A 109 3.15 -11.74 -1.82
CA LYS A 109 4.20 -11.70 -0.81
C LYS A 109 3.74 -10.89 0.38
N ALA A 110 4.00 -11.39 1.58
CA ALA A 110 3.80 -10.67 2.82
C ALA A 110 5.07 -10.69 3.65
N GLN A 111 5.55 -9.51 4.03
CA GLN A 111 6.81 -9.36 4.76
C GLN A 111 6.57 -8.81 6.16
N TYR A 112 7.27 -9.40 7.11
CA TYR A 112 7.11 -9.15 8.53
C TYR A 112 8.42 -8.70 9.16
N THR A 113 8.34 -7.77 10.11
CA THR A 113 9.47 -7.48 11.00
C THR A 113 9.74 -8.71 11.88
N LYS A 114 10.93 -8.79 12.49
CA LYS A 114 11.24 -9.85 13.48
C LYS A 114 10.32 -9.85 14.71
N TYR A 115 9.52 -8.80 14.90
CA TYR A 115 8.52 -8.69 15.96
C TYR A 115 7.11 -9.08 15.46
N GLY A 116 6.98 -9.48 14.19
CA GLY A 116 5.76 -9.93 13.57
C GLY A 116 4.83 -8.82 13.08
N GLN A 117 5.32 -7.59 12.91
CA GLN A 117 4.52 -6.53 12.28
C GLN A 117 4.58 -6.70 10.77
N LEU A 118 3.43 -6.70 10.10
CA LEU A 118 3.37 -6.70 8.64
C LEU A 118 3.80 -5.30 8.15
N TYR A 119 4.81 -5.23 7.29
CA TYR A 119 5.28 -3.94 6.76
C TYR A 119 5.20 -3.83 5.24
N ASN A 120 5.06 -4.96 4.52
CA ASN A 120 4.83 -4.98 3.08
C ASN A 120 3.86 -6.11 2.71
N LEU A 121 2.93 -5.83 1.82
CA LEU A 121 1.99 -6.80 1.25
C LEU A 121 1.84 -6.52 -0.25
N GLU A 122 2.18 -7.51 -1.06
CA GLU A 122 2.06 -7.49 -2.51
C GLU A 122 1.11 -8.60 -2.94
N HIS A 123 0.23 -8.29 -3.88
CA HIS A 123 -0.73 -9.25 -4.42
C HIS A 123 -1.01 -8.97 -5.89
N ILE A 124 -0.79 -9.98 -6.72
CA ILE A 124 -0.98 -9.96 -8.16
C ILE A 124 -2.10 -10.95 -8.49
N LEU A 125 -3.18 -10.44 -9.10
CA LEU A 125 -4.19 -11.27 -9.74
C LEU A 125 -3.88 -11.36 -11.22
N SER A 126 -3.32 -12.50 -11.63
CA SER A 126 -2.88 -12.77 -13.00
C SER A 126 -4.00 -12.62 -14.04
N ASP A 127 -5.23 -13.02 -13.70
CA ASP A 127 -6.40 -12.99 -14.59
C ASP A 127 -6.89 -11.57 -14.91
N GLU A 128 -6.88 -10.68 -13.92
CA GLU A 128 -7.29 -9.28 -14.07
C GLU A 128 -6.13 -8.34 -14.41
N SER A 129 -4.90 -8.85 -14.34
CA SER A 129 -3.67 -8.07 -14.35
C SER A 129 -3.70 -6.96 -13.29
N LEU A 130 -4.29 -7.26 -12.12
CA LEU A 130 -4.44 -6.33 -11.02
C LEU A 130 -3.27 -6.51 -10.05
N ILE A 131 -2.51 -5.44 -9.82
CA ILE A 131 -1.39 -5.42 -8.90
C ILE A 131 -1.74 -4.49 -7.74
N GLN A 132 -1.49 -4.99 -6.53
CA GLN A 132 -1.77 -4.30 -5.28
C GLN A 132 -0.54 -4.36 -4.39
N GLU A 133 -0.13 -3.21 -3.89
CA GLU A 133 1.02 -3.06 -3.00
C GLU A 133 0.62 -2.18 -1.82
N TYR A 134 0.93 -2.64 -0.61
CA TYR A 134 0.61 -1.94 0.63
C TYR A 134 1.82 -1.94 1.54
N ARG A 135 2.13 -0.79 2.14
CA ARG A 135 3.23 -0.68 3.11
C ARG A 135 2.75 -0.07 4.42
N TRP A 136 3.32 -0.56 5.51
CA TRP A 136 3.10 -0.04 6.85
C TRP A 136 4.43 0.41 7.46
N ASP A 137 4.39 1.45 8.28
CA ASP A 137 5.54 1.85 9.08
C ASP A 137 5.89 0.73 10.08
N GLU A 138 7.16 0.35 10.10
CA GLU A 138 7.64 -0.76 10.94
C GLU A 138 7.54 -0.45 12.45
N ASN A 139 7.51 0.82 12.86
CA ASN A 139 7.52 1.22 14.25
C ASN A 139 6.10 1.26 14.85
N ASP A 140 5.15 1.85 14.13
CA ASP A 140 3.79 2.07 14.65
C ASP A 140 2.68 1.30 13.91
N ASN A 141 3.04 0.53 12.87
CA ASN A 141 2.14 -0.34 12.11
C ASN A 141 0.98 0.43 11.45
N LYS A 142 1.18 1.72 11.13
CA LYS A 142 0.22 2.49 10.32
C LYS A 142 0.49 2.31 8.84
N LEU A 143 -0.57 2.23 8.05
CA LEU A 143 -0.50 2.11 6.60
C LEU A 143 0.03 3.43 6.00
N THR A 144 1.15 3.36 5.29
CA THR A 144 1.82 4.52 4.69
C THR A 144 1.62 4.58 3.19
N ASP A 145 1.66 3.45 2.50
CA ASP A 145 1.58 3.40 1.05
C ASP A 145 0.47 2.47 0.59
N ILE A 146 -0.27 2.93 -0.42
CA ILE A 146 -1.23 2.11 -1.15
C ILE A 146 -0.98 2.33 -2.62
N SER A 147 -0.76 1.25 -3.36
CA SER A 147 -0.70 1.25 -4.82
C SER A 147 -1.63 0.18 -5.34
N ILE A 148 -2.56 0.56 -6.21
CA ILE A 148 -3.50 -0.35 -6.88
C ILE A 148 -3.51 0.03 -8.34
N TYR A 149 -3.06 -0.86 -9.21
CA TYR A 149 -3.01 -0.56 -10.63
C TYR A 149 -3.26 -1.80 -11.47
N ALA A 150 -3.84 -1.57 -12.63
CA ALA A 150 -3.97 -2.56 -13.67
C ALA A 150 -3.34 -1.98 -14.93
N PRO A 151 -2.17 -2.50 -15.38
CA PRO A 151 -1.42 -1.91 -16.50
C PRO A 151 -2.29 -1.64 -17.73
N GLY A 152 -2.21 -0.42 -18.24
CA GLY A 152 -3.00 0.04 -19.39
C GLY A 152 -4.49 0.31 -19.12
N LYS A 153 -5.01 0.01 -17.92
CA LYS A 153 -6.39 0.31 -17.51
C LYS A 153 -6.44 1.52 -16.58
N PHE A 154 -5.85 1.43 -15.39
CA PHE A 154 -5.90 2.48 -14.37
C PHE A 154 -4.71 2.40 -13.40
N GLN A 155 -4.50 3.49 -12.65
CA GLN A 155 -3.53 3.55 -11.56
C GLN A 155 -4.08 4.41 -10.42
N PHE A 156 -3.95 3.89 -9.21
CA PHE A 156 -4.06 4.63 -7.96
C PHE A 156 -2.79 4.42 -7.15
N SER A 157 -2.22 5.52 -6.64
CA SER A 157 -1.13 5.44 -5.67
C SER A 157 -1.25 6.59 -4.67
N THR A 158 -1.01 6.31 -3.38
CA THR A 158 -1.00 7.33 -2.34
C THR A 158 0.09 7.07 -1.31
N HIS A 159 0.60 8.15 -0.71
CA HIS A 159 1.50 8.11 0.45
C HIS A 159 0.90 8.95 1.59
N LEU A 160 0.95 8.40 2.80
CA LEU A 160 0.51 9.00 4.05
C LEU A 160 1.73 9.15 4.98
N ASP A 161 2.20 10.39 5.17
CA ASP A 161 3.27 10.69 6.11
C ASP A 161 2.83 10.31 7.53
N ASN A 162 3.63 9.46 8.19
CA ASN A 162 3.32 8.88 9.51
C ASN A 162 1.93 8.21 9.57
N GLY A 163 1.45 7.70 8.43
CA GLY A 163 0.17 7.01 8.28
C GLY A 163 -1.07 7.89 8.47
N GLU A 164 -0.92 9.22 8.47
CA GLU A 164 -2.02 10.14 8.76
C GLU A 164 -2.18 11.22 7.69
N TYR A 165 -1.08 11.76 7.18
CA TYR A 165 -1.11 12.97 6.35
C TYR A 165 -0.82 12.65 4.90
N LEU A 166 -1.79 12.88 4.02
CA LEU A 166 -1.61 12.73 2.58
C LEU A 166 -0.48 13.62 2.07
N SER A 167 0.50 13.02 1.40
CA SER A 167 1.60 13.74 0.75
C SER A 167 1.81 13.35 -0.72
N LEU A 168 1.21 12.24 -1.16
CA LEU A 168 1.14 11.85 -2.57
C LEU A 168 -0.26 11.34 -2.91
N LEU A 169 -0.82 11.78 -4.03
CA LEU A 169 -2.02 11.23 -4.65
C LEU A 169 -1.82 11.11 -6.16
N VAL A 170 -1.98 9.91 -6.69
CA VAL A 170 -1.96 9.63 -8.14
C VAL A 170 -3.26 8.93 -8.51
N LEU A 171 -3.99 9.48 -9.49
CA LEU A 171 -5.23 8.89 -10.03
C LEU A 171 -5.26 8.99 -11.55
N ARG A 172 -5.23 7.84 -12.23
CA ARG A 172 -5.19 7.76 -13.71
C ARG A 172 -6.12 6.67 -14.23
N GLY A 173 -6.62 6.89 -15.44
CA GLY A 173 -7.32 5.86 -16.23
C GLY A 173 -8.77 5.63 -15.81
N ASP A 174 -9.52 6.68 -15.46
CA ASP A 174 -10.88 6.58 -14.95
C ASP A 174 -10.97 5.65 -13.72
N TYR A 175 -10.07 5.87 -12.76
CA TYR A 175 -9.85 5.01 -11.60
C TYR A 175 -11.16 4.66 -10.87
N PHE A 176 -11.95 5.65 -10.48
CA PHE A 176 -13.17 5.43 -9.70
C PHE A 176 -14.23 4.59 -10.43
N LYS A 177 -14.19 4.55 -11.77
CA LYS A 177 -15.02 3.65 -12.56
C LYS A 177 -14.42 2.25 -12.61
N ASN A 178 -13.12 2.13 -12.89
CA ASN A 178 -12.47 0.84 -13.08
C ASN A 178 -12.29 0.06 -11.76
N VAL A 179 -11.97 0.74 -10.66
CA VAL A 179 -11.79 0.14 -9.34
C VAL A 179 -13.04 -0.60 -8.86
N LYS A 180 -14.23 -0.13 -9.26
CA LYS A 180 -15.51 -0.79 -8.95
C LYS A 180 -15.63 -2.17 -9.57
N SER A 181 -15.01 -2.41 -10.73
CA SER A 181 -15.06 -3.71 -11.41
C SER A 181 -14.20 -4.78 -10.73
N VAL A 182 -13.18 -4.36 -9.98
CA VAL A 182 -12.25 -5.25 -9.27
C VAL A 182 -12.38 -5.13 -7.74
N ASN A 183 -13.46 -4.49 -7.28
CA ASN A 183 -13.64 -4.09 -5.90
C ASN A 183 -13.54 -5.23 -4.88
N ASP A 184 -14.04 -6.40 -5.26
CA ASP A 184 -14.10 -7.61 -4.44
C ASP A 184 -12.74 -8.30 -4.33
N HIS A 185 -11.77 -7.87 -5.14
CA HIS A 185 -10.38 -8.36 -5.12
C HIS A 185 -9.43 -7.42 -4.39
N ILE A 186 -9.89 -6.23 -3.97
CA ILE A 186 -9.04 -5.24 -3.30
C ILE A 186 -8.84 -5.65 -1.83
N LEU A 187 -7.59 -5.84 -1.42
CA LEU A 187 -7.26 -6.33 -0.07
C LEU A 187 -7.49 -5.27 1.01
N VAL A 188 -7.09 -4.02 0.75
CA VAL A 188 -7.31 -2.89 1.67
C VAL A 188 -8.37 -1.96 1.10
N ASN A 189 -9.54 -1.97 1.73
CA ASN A 189 -10.73 -1.27 1.26
C ASN A 189 -10.72 0.23 1.62
N GLN A 190 -9.86 1.02 0.99
CA GLN A 190 -9.80 2.48 1.12
C GLN A 190 -9.75 3.16 -0.26
N PHE A 191 -10.21 4.40 -0.36
CA PHE A 191 -10.14 5.25 -1.56
C PHE A 191 -10.79 4.63 -2.81
N LYS A 192 -12.00 4.09 -2.67
CA LYS A 192 -12.80 3.46 -3.73
C LYS A 192 -13.65 4.47 -4.51
N ASP A 193 -13.93 5.61 -3.90
CA ASP A 193 -14.58 6.73 -4.57
C ASP A 193 -14.12 8.09 -4.01
N ALA A 194 -14.64 9.17 -4.58
CA ALA A 194 -14.28 10.53 -4.18
C ALA A 194 -14.70 10.86 -2.74
N ALA A 195 -15.73 10.21 -2.18
CA ALA A 195 -16.21 10.49 -0.83
C ALA A 195 -15.21 10.02 0.24
N ASP A 196 -14.38 9.02 -0.07
CA ASP A 196 -13.30 8.57 0.82
C ASP A 196 -12.24 9.67 1.08
N PHE A 197 -12.22 10.73 0.25
CA PHE A 197 -11.32 11.87 0.43
C PHE A 197 -11.89 12.99 1.30
N GLU A 198 -13.16 12.93 1.73
CA GLU A 198 -13.82 14.00 2.51
C GLU A 198 -13.17 14.28 3.88
N HIS A 199 -12.46 13.30 4.43
CA HIS A 199 -11.81 13.37 5.74
C HIS A 199 -10.29 13.25 5.66
N VAL A 200 -9.73 13.26 4.46
CA VAL A 200 -8.29 13.21 4.26
C VAL A 200 -7.67 14.54 4.67
N ILE A 201 -6.63 14.48 5.49
CA ILE A 201 -5.82 15.63 5.87
C ILE A 201 -4.46 15.47 5.19
N SER A 202 -3.97 16.54 4.58
CA SER A 202 -2.66 16.57 3.92
C SER A 202 -1.58 17.17 4.82
N GLY A 203 -0.35 16.76 4.56
CA GLY A 203 0.84 17.29 5.23
C GLY A 203 1.18 18.71 4.77
N GLU A 204 2.37 19.17 5.14
CA GLU A 204 2.89 20.45 4.64
C GLU A 204 3.28 20.39 3.15
N TYR A 205 3.62 19.20 2.67
CA TYR A 205 3.89 18.88 1.28
C TYR A 205 2.79 17.98 0.73
N LEU A 206 2.28 18.32 -0.46
CA LEU A 206 1.37 17.47 -1.21
C LEU A 206 1.72 17.47 -2.68
N ARG A 207 1.87 16.28 -3.25
CA ARG A 207 1.92 16.05 -4.69
C ARG A 207 0.63 15.38 -5.15
N ILE A 208 -0.07 16.01 -6.09
CA ILE A 208 -1.23 15.43 -6.77
C ILE A 208 -0.93 15.23 -8.26
N SER A 209 -1.31 14.09 -8.81
CA SER A 209 -1.10 13.81 -10.24
C SER A 209 -2.17 12.93 -10.87
N GLY A 210 -2.35 13.10 -12.17
CA GLY A 210 -3.13 12.22 -13.01
C GLY A 210 -4.48 12.78 -13.40
N LEU A 211 -4.93 12.38 -14.59
CA LEU A 211 -6.05 13.00 -15.29
C LEU A 211 -7.41 12.72 -14.65
N ASP A 212 -7.49 11.92 -13.60
CA ASP A 212 -8.72 11.72 -12.83
C ASP A 212 -8.81 12.65 -11.61
N VAL A 213 -7.75 13.43 -11.36
CA VAL A 213 -7.80 14.55 -10.42
C VAL A 213 -8.38 15.77 -11.14
N ASP A 214 -9.64 16.08 -10.87
CA ASP A 214 -10.37 17.21 -11.43
C ASP A 214 -10.73 18.27 -10.35
N ASP A 215 -11.48 19.29 -10.77
CA ASP A 215 -11.92 20.36 -9.88
C ASP A 215 -12.81 19.87 -8.73
N ASP A 216 -13.61 18.83 -8.95
CA ASP A 216 -14.52 18.29 -7.94
C ASP A 216 -13.74 17.56 -6.87
N LEU A 217 -12.81 16.67 -7.26
CA LEU A 217 -11.94 16.00 -6.30
C LEU A 217 -11.04 16.98 -5.54
N LEU A 218 -10.45 17.96 -6.24
CA LEU A 218 -9.68 19.02 -5.59
C LEU A 218 -10.54 19.78 -4.58
N ASN A 219 -11.78 20.10 -4.94
CA ASN A 219 -12.69 20.77 -4.03
C ASN A 219 -13.02 19.88 -2.83
N THR A 220 -13.21 18.57 -2.99
CA THR A 220 -13.39 17.63 -1.86
C THR A 220 -12.21 17.68 -0.89
N LEU A 221 -10.97 17.68 -1.38
CA LEU A 221 -9.76 17.78 -0.55
C LEU A 221 -9.64 19.13 0.18
N ILE A 222 -10.07 20.22 -0.47
CA ILE A 222 -10.06 21.56 0.13
C ILE A 222 -11.16 21.71 1.18
N MET A 223 -12.31 21.06 0.96
CA MET A 223 -13.39 21.04 1.93
C MET A 223 -12.94 20.30 3.20
N ASN A 224 -13.59 20.62 4.33
CA ASN A 224 -13.25 20.06 5.65
C ASN A 224 -11.80 20.26 6.11
N ASP A 225 -11.14 21.31 5.62
CA ASP A 225 -9.78 21.69 5.97
C ASP A 225 -8.70 20.66 5.57
N GLY A 226 -8.98 19.75 4.62
CA GLY A 226 -8.04 18.69 4.23
C GLY A 226 -6.69 19.22 3.75
N LEU A 227 -6.67 20.35 3.04
CA LEU A 227 -5.43 20.99 2.57
C LEU A 227 -4.93 22.16 3.45
N LYS A 228 -5.47 22.36 4.67
CA LYS A 228 -5.16 23.58 5.47
C LYS A 228 -3.67 23.76 5.80
N SER A 229 -2.95 22.65 5.94
CA SER A 229 -1.54 22.64 6.36
C SER A 229 -0.58 22.75 5.18
N VAL A 230 -1.07 22.58 3.95
CA VAL A 230 -0.22 22.53 2.76
C VAL A 230 0.48 23.87 2.56
N CYS A 231 1.81 23.81 2.58
CA CYS A 231 2.73 24.92 2.31
C CYS A 231 3.36 24.79 0.92
N GLN A 232 3.52 23.55 0.43
CA GLN A 232 4.04 23.25 -0.89
C GLN A 232 3.07 22.29 -1.61
N LEU A 233 2.48 22.75 -2.70
CA LEU A 233 1.57 21.95 -3.53
C LEU A 233 2.20 21.74 -4.91
N GLN A 234 2.21 20.49 -5.36
CA GLN A 234 2.62 20.15 -6.70
C GLN A 234 1.49 19.46 -7.45
N ILE A 235 1.17 19.95 -8.65
CA ILE A 235 0.06 19.50 -9.48
C ILE A 235 0.63 19.09 -10.85
N TYR A 236 0.50 17.82 -11.22
CA TYR A 236 1.05 17.30 -12.48
C TYR A 236 0.02 16.49 -13.27
N ASP A 237 -0.16 16.78 -14.55
CA ASP A 237 -1.02 15.99 -15.45
C ASP A 237 -2.46 15.83 -14.92
N THR A 238 -3.06 16.90 -14.39
CA THR A 238 -4.42 16.86 -13.83
C THR A 238 -5.45 17.50 -14.77
N LYS A 239 -6.73 17.29 -14.48
CA LYS A 239 -7.85 18.00 -15.11
C LYS A 239 -8.30 19.24 -14.32
N ILE A 240 -7.47 19.72 -13.40
CA ILE A 240 -7.76 20.94 -12.64
C ILE A 240 -7.79 22.12 -13.62
N SER A 241 -8.93 22.78 -13.71
CA SER A 241 -9.15 23.95 -14.56
C SER A 241 -8.86 25.25 -13.79
N SER A 242 -9.01 26.40 -14.44
CA SER A 242 -8.94 27.68 -13.71
C SER A 242 -9.99 27.82 -12.62
N THR A 243 -11.12 27.10 -12.71
CA THR A 243 -12.10 27.06 -11.62
C THR A 243 -11.52 26.39 -10.38
N GLY A 244 -10.84 25.24 -10.54
CA GLY A 244 -10.11 24.57 -9.46
C GLY A 244 -8.94 25.39 -8.94
N LEU A 245 -8.13 25.99 -9.82
CA LEU A 245 -7.03 26.90 -9.44
C LEU A 245 -7.54 28.03 -8.53
N ASN A 246 -8.70 28.62 -8.86
CA ASN A 246 -9.31 29.67 -8.04
C ASN A 246 -9.73 29.20 -6.64
N LYS A 247 -9.96 27.89 -6.43
CA LYS A 247 -10.23 27.34 -5.09
C LYS A 247 -8.99 27.34 -4.21
N LEU A 248 -7.80 27.23 -4.80
CA LEU A 248 -6.53 27.28 -4.06
C LEU A 248 -6.32 28.62 -3.35
N ASN A 249 -7.05 29.68 -3.71
CA ASN A 249 -7.05 30.96 -2.99
C ASN A 249 -7.45 30.84 -1.51
N LYS A 250 -8.10 29.73 -1.12
CA LYS A 250 -8.43 29.44 0.28
C LYS A 250 -7.24 28.96 1.10
N LEU A 251 -6.18 28.48 0.45
CA LEU A 251 -4.99 27.90 1.10
C LEU A 251 -4.02 29.00 1.53
N LYS A 252 -4.31 29.62 2.68
CA LYS A 252 -3.56 30.77 3.20
C LYS A 252 -2.09 30.46 3.55
N ASN A 253 -1.77 29.18 3.73
CA ASN A 253 -0.42 28.73 4.08
C ASN A 253 0.41 28.35 2.86
N LEU A 254 -0.17 28.34 1.66
CA LEU A 254 0.52 27.93 0.44
C LEU A 254 1.61 28.94 0.08
N LYS A 255 2.87 28.49 0.12
CA LYS A 255 4.08 29.27 -0.18
C LYS A 255 4.69 28.88 -1.51
N GLU A 256 4.48 27.65 -1.95
CA GLU A 256 5.03 27.15 -3.19
C GLU A 256 3.99 26.35 -3.97
N LEU A 257 3.81 26.70 -5.24
CA LEU A 257 2.91 26.04 -6.17
C LEU A 257 3.67 25.64 -7.44
N TYR A 258 3.78 24.34 -7.67
CA TYR A 258 4.36 23.78 -8.88
C TYR A 258 3.24 23.18 -9.73
N VAL A 259 3.15 23.61 -10.98
CA VAL A 259 2.10 23.15 -11.90
C VAL A 259 2.75 22.69 -13.20
N GLU A 260 2.48 21.45 -13.57
CA GLU A 260 2.69 20.94 -14.92
C GLU A 260 1.33 20.58 -15.50
N SER A 261 0.90 21.31 -16.52
CA SER A 261 -0.46 21.19 -17.05
C SER A 261 -0.54 21.67 -18.49
N ASP A 262 -1.32 20.92 -19.28
CA ASP A 262 -1.82 21.30 -20.60
C ASP A 262 -3.23 21.95 -20.53
N VAL A 263 -3.88 21.91 -19.37
CA VAL A 263 -5.25 22.42 -19.15
C VAL A 263 -5.22 23.89 -18.75
N LEU A 264 -4.32 24.24 -17.83
CA LEU A 264 -4.13 25.62 -17.39
C LEU A 264 -3.23 26.38 -18.37
N VAL A 265 -3.44 27.69 -18.45
CA VAL A 265 -2.58 28.59 -19.23
C VAL A 265 -1.85 29.57 -18.33
N ARG A 266 -0.73 30.09 -18.83
CA ARG A 266 0.19 30.97 -18.08
C ARG A 266 -0.53 32.18 -17.47
N GLU A 267 -1.47 32.79 -18.18
CA GLU A 267 -2.22 33.96 -17.74
C GLU A 267 -3.04 33.71 -16.46
N GLU A 268 -3.57 32.49 -16.30
CA GLU A 268 -4.34 32.10 -15.11
C GLU A 268 -3.43 32.03 -13.87
N LEU A 269 -2.20 31.53 -14.04
CA LEU A 269 -1.19 31.46 -12.98
C LEU A 269 -0.62 32.85 -12.64
N ILE A 270 -0.49 33.76 -13.62
CA ILE A 270 -0.16 35.19 -13.35
C ILE A 270 -1.26 35.83 -12.49
N GLY A 271 -2.53 35.54 -12.79
CA GLY A 271 -3.67 35.99 -12.00
C GLY A 271 -3.58 35.50 -10.55
N PHE A 272 -3.27 34.21 -10.36
CA PHE A 272 -3.05 33.63 -9.04
C PHE A 272 -1.84 34.26 -8.32
N LYS A 273 -0.69 34.40 -9.00
CA LYS A 273 0.52 35.06 -8.45
C LYS A 273 0.21 36.48 -7.98
N SER A 274 -0.59 37.21 -8.75
CA SER A 274 -1.01 38.58 -8.42
C SER A 274 -1.86 38.66 -7.15
N ALA A 275 -2.67 37.63 -6.86
CA ALA A 275 -3.42 37.51 -5.62
C ALA A 275 -2.55 37.02 -4.44
N HIS A 276 -1.48 36.28 -4.71
CA HIS A 276 -0.56 35.69 -3.73
C HIS A 276 0.90 36.05 -4.04
N PRO A 277 1.31 37.32 -3.87
CA PRO A 277 2.61 37.80 -4.33
C PRO A 277 3.79 37.06 -3.69
N GLU A 278 3.63 36.60 -2.44
CA GLU A 278 4.67 35.86 -1.69
C GLU A 278 4.76 34.37 -2.07
N CYS A 279 3.78 33.83 -2.81
CA CYS A 279 3.79 32.42 -3.21
C CYS A 279 4.72 32.22 -4.41
N TYR A 280 5.75 31.39 -4.29
CA TYR A 280 6.59 30.98 -5.42
C TYR A 280 5.77 30.08 -6.35
N ILE A 281 5.81 30.37 -7.66
CA ILE A 281 5.04 29.62 -8.65
C ILE A 281 5.93 29.22 -9.80
N ARG A 282 5.95 27.92 -10.10
CA ARG A 282 6.58 27.35 -11.29
C ARG A 282 5.53 26.66 -12.14
N PHE A 283 5.43 27.04 -13.42
CA PHE A 283 4.50 26.49 -14.39
C PHE A 283 5.25 25.95 -15.60
N ASN A 284 5.11 24.66 -15.92
CA ASN A 284 5.79 23.98 -17.03
C ASN A 284 7.29 24.33 -17.11
N ASP A 285 7.99 24.13 -15.98
CA ASP A 285 9.41 24.45 -15.75
C ASP A 285 9.82 25.93 -15.76
N GLU A 286 8.88 26.86 -15.90
CA GLU A 286 9.15 28.30 -15.88
C GLU A 286 8.61 28.99 -14.62
N GLU A 287 9.37 29.92 -14.05
CA GLU A 287 8.89 30.75 -12.94
C GLU A 287 7.86 31.79 -13.41
N ILE A 288 6.77 31.92 -12.65
CA ILE A 288 5.78 32.98 -12.86
C ILE A 288 6.14 34.20 -12.02
N VAL A 289 6.55 35.26 -12.73
CA VAL A 289 6.82 36.59 -12.18
C VAL A 289 5.75 37.60 -12.64
N ILE A 290 5.49 38.62 -11.82
CA ILE A 290 4.58 39.75 -12.12
C ILE A 290 5.40 40.95 -12.59
#